data_AF-A0A6I1W0L7-F1
#
_entry.id   AF-A0A6I1W0L7-F1
#
_cell.length_a   1.000
_cell.length_b   1.000
_cell.length_c   1.000
_cell.angle_alpha   90.00
_cell.angle_beta   90.00
_cell.angle_gamma   90.00
#
_symmetry.space_group_name_H-M   'P 1'
#
loop_
_entity.id
_entity.type
_entity.pdbx_description
1 polymer ?
#
loop_
_entity_poly.entity_id
_entity_poly.type
_entity_poly.pdbx_seq_one_letter_code
_entity_poly.pdbx_strand_id
1 'polypeptide(L)' 'MKGENAAVASTKVNASSKMSEFFRHGSVEERRAVYLMAANVAINEQKDVIRSVKSGEFLITKRK' A
#
# COMPACT_ATOMS: atom_id res chain seq x y z
N MET A 1 -8.98 32.27 22.14
CA MET A 1 -9.57 30.99 21.72
C MET A 1 -8.70 29.86 22.25
N LYS A 2 -9.15 29.14 23.27
CA LYS A 2 -8.50 27.89 23.69
C LYS A 2 -8.83 26.85 22.62
N GLY A 3 -7.81 26.31 21.96
CA GLY A 3 -7.95 25.22 21.01
C GLY A 3 -8.57 24.03 21.72
N GLU A 4 -9.84 23.78 21.44
CA GLU A 4 -10.59 22.67 21.98
C GLU A 4 -10.01 21.38 21.41
N ASN A 5 -9.62 20.49 22.33
CA ASN A 5 -8.95 19.25 22.04
C ASN A 5 -9.76 18.41 21.04
N ALA A 6 -9.20 18.18 19.85
CA ALA A 6 -9.68 17.16 18.91
C ALA A 6 -9.36 15.74 19.41
N ALA A 7 -9.58 15.48 20.70
CA ALA A 7 -9.43 14.18 21.35
C ALA A 7 -10.78 13.45 21.43
N VAL A 8 -11.68 13.68 20.46
CA VAL A 8 -12.82 12.78 20.23
C VAL A 8 -12.41 11.77 19.16
N ALA A 9 -11.32 11.03 19.45
CA ALA A 9 -11.03 9.81 18.72
C ALA A 9 -12.08 8.77 19.15
N SER A 10 -13.19 8.73 18.41
CA SER A 10 -14.16 7.63 18.30
C SER A 10 -14.07 6.59 19.43
N THR A 11 -14.91 6.73 20.45
CA THR A 11 -15.16 5.74 21.53
C THR A 11 -15.79 4.43 21.05
N LYS A 12 -15.74 4.14 19.73
CA LYS A 12 -15.89 2.77 19.25
C LYS A 12 -14.55 2.09 19.43
N VAL A 13 -14.49 1.09 20.33
CA VAL A 13 -13.42 0.10 20.35
C VAL A 13 -13.47 -0.61 19.00
N ASN A 14 -12.80 -0.04 17.99
CA ASN A 14 -12.59 -0.71 16.73
C ASN A 14 -11.78 -1.95 17.09
N ALA A 15 -12.40 -3.12 17.00
CA ALA A 15 -11.75 -4.39 17.32
C ALA A 15 -10.41 -4.42 16.57
N SER A 16 -9.33 -4.66 17.31
CA SER A 16 -8.00 -4.74 16.70
C SER A 16 -8.01 -5.87 15.69
N SER A 17 -7.72 -5.55 14.43
CA SER A 17 -7.40 -6.59 13.46
C SER A 17 -5.97 -7.06 13.71
N LYS A 18 -5.66 -8.29 13.27
CA LYS A 18 -4.27 -8.78 13.27
C LYS A 18 -3.32 -7.80 12.57
N MET A 19 -3.81 -7.09 11.55
CA MET A 19 -3.01 -6.09 10.84
C MET A 19 -2.76 -4.84 11.67
N SER A 20 -3.78 -4.29 12.32
CA SER A 20 -3.57 -3.13 13.21
C SER A 20 -2.73 -3.48 14.42
N GLU A 21 -2.85 -4.70 14.94
CA GLU A 21 -2.02 -5.20 16.04
C GLU A 21 -0.55 -5.31 15.63
N PHE A 22 -0.28 -5.88 14.46
CA PHE A 22 1.07 -5.94 13.88
C PHE A 22 1.70 -4.56 13.72
N PHE A 23 0.99 -3.55 13.21
CA PHE A 23 1.57 -2.22 13.06
C PHE A 23 1.79 -1.48 14.39
N ARG A 24 1.00 -1.81 15.42
CA ARG A 24 1.12 -1.26 16.77
C ARG A 24 2.27 -1.89 17.57
N HIS A 25 2.49 -3.19 17.44
CA HIS A 25 3.40 -3.95 18.31
C HIS A 25 4.58 -4.61 17.59
N GLY A 26 4.54 -4.71 16.26
CA GLY A 26 5.63 -5.27 15.47
C GLY A 26 6.90 -4.44 15.57
N SER A 27 8.03 -5.12 15.49
CA SER A 27 9.35 -4.49 15.48
C SER A 27 9.53 -3.58 14.26
N VAL A 28 10.55 -2.73 14.31
CA VAL A 28 10.87 -1.85 13.17
C VAL A 28 11.32 -2.71 11.98
N GLU A 29 12.06 -3.77 12.25
CA GLU A 29 12.63 -4.71 11.28
C GLU A 29 11.52 -5.48 10.55
N GLU A 30 10.54 -6.01 11.29
CA GLU A 30 9.39 -6.71 10.71
C GLU A 30 8.55 -5.80 9.81
N ARG A 31 8.24 -4.58 10.29
CA ARG A 31 7.48 -3.61 9.49
C ARG A 31 8.26 -3.21 8.23
N ARG A 32 9.57 -3.00 8.35
CA ARG A 32 10.46 -2.70 7.21
C ARG A 32 10.46 -3.83 6.20
N ALA A 33 10.50 -5.08 6.64
CA ALA A 33 10.44 -6.25 5.76
C ALA A 33 9.13 -6.30 4.98
N VAL A 34 7.98 -6.05 5.63
CA VAL A 34 6.66 -6.01 4.97
C VAL A 34 6.60 -4.91 3.91
N TYR A 35 7.03 -3.68 4.24
CA TYR A 35 7.05 -2.60 3.27
C TYR A 35 7.97 -2.88 2.08
N LEU A 36 9.15 -3.49 2.33
CA LEU A 36 10.08 -3.87 1.28
C LEU A 36 9.46 -4.93 0.36
N MET A 37 8.78 -5.93 0.92
CA MET A 37 8.10 -6.96 0.15
C MET A 37 7.01 -6.33 -0.75
N ALA A 38 6.16 -5.47 -0.19
CA ALA A 38 5.12 -4.79 -0.95
C ALA A 38 5.69 -3.92 -2.08
N ALA A 39 6.77 -3.18 -1.80
CA ALA A 39 7.46 -2.38 -2.80
C ALA A 39 8.04 -3.24 -3.93
N ASN A 40 8.66 -4.37 -3.60
CA ASN A 40 9.21 -5.29 -4.60
C ASN A 40 8.12 -5.90 -5.50
N VAL A 41 6.96 -6.26 -4.93
CA VAL A 41 5.81 -6.75 -5.70
C VAL A 41 5.35 -5.68 -6.69
N ALA A 42 5.11 -4.45 -6.21
CA ALA A 42 4.69 -3.35 -7.08
C ALA A 42 5.72 -3.03 -8.19
N ILE A 43 7.01 -3.08 -7.87
CA ILE A 43 8.09 -2.90 -8.86
C ILE A 43 8.06 -4.01 -9.92
N ASN A 44 7.85 -5.26 -9.51
CA ASN A 44 7.80 -6.39 -10.44
C ASN A 44 6.57 -6.30 -11.36
N GLU A 45 5.40 -5.96 -10.81
CA GLU A 45 4.19 -5.73 -11.61
C GLU A 45 4.43 -4.61 -12.65
N GLN A 46 5.06 -3.50 -12.26
CA GLN A 46 5.39 -2.44 -13.19
C GLN A 46 6.40 -2.88 -14.27
N LYS A 47 7.40 -3.69 -13.91
CA LYS A 47 8.34 -4.26 -14.88
C LYS A 47 7.65 -5.17 -15.88
N ASP A 48 6.67 -5.95 -15.45
CA ASP A 48 5.91 -6.84 -16.32
C ASP A 48 5.03 -6.05 -17.30
N VAL A 49 4.39 -4.97 -16.84
CA VAL A 49 3.68 -4.02 -17.73
C VAL A 49 4.62 -3.37 -18.74
N ILE A 50 5.81 -2.94 -18.31
CA ILE A 50 6.79 -2.36 -19.25
C ILE A 50 7.26 -3.42 -20.26
N ARG A 51 7.46 -4.66 -19.82
CA ARG A 51 7.89 -5.76 -20.70
C ARG A 51 6.81 -6.08 -21.73
N SER A 52 5.53 -6.14 -21.34
CA SER A 52 4.42 -6.42 -22.27
C SER A 52 4.30 -5.34 -23.36
N VAL A 53 4.51 -4.07 -23.00
CA VAL A 53 4.53 -2.97 -23.98
C VAL A 53 5.77 -3.03 -24.89
N LYS A 54 6.94 -3.40 -24.36
CA LYS A 54 8.18 -3.50 -25.14
C LYS A 54 8.24 -4.74 -26.04
N SER A 55 7.52 -5.81 -25.73
CA SER A 55 7.50 -7.06 -26.52
C SER A 55 6.64 -7.01 -27.79
N GLY A 56 6.08 -5.84 -28.15
CA GLY A 56 5.55 -5.63 -29.50
C GLY A 56 4.04 -5.83 -29.66
N GLU A 57 3.22 -5.48 -28.69
CA GLU A 57 1.81 -5.14 -28.98
C GLU A 57 1.69 -3.67 -29.37
N PHE A 58 2.28 -3.33 -30.52
CA PHE A 58 1.76 -2.28 -31.39
C PHE A 58 0.48 -2.80 -32.07
N LEU A 59 -0.54 -3.22 -31.30
CA LEU A 59 -1.90 -3.27 -31.84
C LEU A 59 -2.40 -1.83 -31.84
N ILE A 60 -2.02 -1.14 -32.92
CA ILE A 60 -2.63 0.08 -33.39
C ILE A 60 -4.11 -0.24 -33.67
N THR A 61 -4.95 -0.19 -32.65
CA THR A 61 -6.38 -0.02 -32.80
C THR A 61 -6.73 1.45 -32.59
N LYS A 62 -6.10 2.31 -33.40
CA LYS A 62 -6.83 3.47 -33.92
C LYS A 62 -7.77 2.95 -35.00
N ARG A 63 -9.01 2.59 -34.63
CA ARG A 63 -10.10 2.46 -35.60
C ARG A 63 -10.86 3.78 -35.69
N LYS A 64 -11.12 4.16 -36.95
CA LYS A 64 -11.78 5.35 -37.47
C LYS A 64 -13.03 5.77 -36.71
#